data_AF-A0A1V0UUP1-F1
#
_entry.id   AF-A0A1V0UUP1-F1
#
_cell.length_a   1.000
_cell.length_b   1.000
_cell.length_c   1.000
_cell.angle_alpha   90.00
_cell.angle_beta   90.00
_cell.angle_gamma   90.00
#
_symmetry.space_group_name_H-M   'P 1'
#
loop_
_entity.id
_entity.type
_entity.pdbx_description
1 polymer ?
#
loop_
_entity_poly.entity_id
_entity_poly.type
_entity_poly.pdbx_seq_one_letter_code
_entity_poly.pdbx_strand_id
1 'polypeptide(L)'
;MKKIGFLFFSFTLVCFIASPFSFAQNLGPAEETKSRYLISFHTSIDYELIKNLESKIIVEYQDMPVVAVEISENNVSKLKDYPQIEFFEPDLKIKPVSELKVPAESILLFKGLFLDQKKASPQIVPWGIEKINALKVQEKGFTGKGIKIGIIDSGIDYTHDDLVVCGGQVSLKEIQTIWMIMGTEQR
;
A
#
# COMPACT_ATOMS: atom_id res chain seq x y z
N MET A 1 27.01 25.86 -96.34
CA MET A 1 25.84 26.30 -95.54
C MET A 1 25.07 25.08 -95.05
N LYS A 2 25.15 24.76 -93.74
CA LYS A 2 24.07 24.22 -92.88
C LYS A 2 24.69 23.85 -91.53
N LYS A 3 23.94 24.21 -90.49
CA LYS A 3 24.27 24.26 -89.07
C LYS A 3 24.47 22.85 -88.51
N ILE A 4 25.20 22.72 -87.39
CA ILE A 4 24.79 21.93 -86.22
C ILE A 4 25.74 22.29 -85.08
N GLY A 5 25.18 22.91 -84.04
CA GLY A 5 25.88 23.16 -82.79
C GLY A 5 25.85 21.92 -81.93
N PHE A 6 26.82 21.80 -81.02
CA PHE A 6 26.69 20.93 -79.87
C PHE A 6 27.17 21.66 -78.62
N LEU A 7 26.18 21.86 -77.76
CA LEU A 7 26.21 22.39 -76.41
C LEU A 7 26.65 21.24 -75.50
N PHE A 8 27.82 21.32 -74.86
CA PHE A 8 28.12 20.48 -73.69
C PHE A 8 28.08 21.35 -72.46
N PHE A 9 26.88 21.46 -71.91
CA PHE A 9 26.60 22.08 -70.63
C PHE A 9 27.13 21.14 -69.53
N SER A 10 28.17 21.60 -68.84
CA SER A 10 28.76 20.96 -67.67
C SER A 10 27.70 20.85 -66.57
N PHE A 11 27.12 19.67 -66.41
CA PHE A 11 26.25 19.31 -65.30
C PHE A 11 27.06 18.52 -64.26
N THR A 12 27.90 19.23 -63.51
CA THR A 12 28.42 18.76 -62.22
C THR A 12 27.77 19.60 -61.14
N LEU A 13 26.51 19.30 -60.81
CA LEU A 13 25.82 19.90 -59.69
C LEU A 13 24.86 18.88 -59.06
N VAL A 14 25.10 18.60 -57.78
CA VAL A 14 24.24 17.90 -56.81
C VAL A 14 24.04 16.38 -57.01
N CYS A 15 24.93 15.59 -56.41
CA CYS A 15 24.63 14.23 -55.97
C CYS A 15 25.26 13.96 -54.58
N PHE A 16 25.04 14.87 -53.61
CA PHE A 16 25.58 14.73 -52.25
C PHE A 16 24.55 14.78 -51.12
N ILE A 17 23.26 14.63 -51.42
CA ILE A 17 22.19 14.66 -50.40
C ILE A 17 21.09 13.67 -50.75
N ALA A 18 21.40 12.37 -50.60
CA ALA A 18 20.40 11.33 -50.39
C ALA A 18 21.06 10.07 -49.84
N SER A 19 21.87 10.18 -48.78
CA SER A 19 21.97 9.06 -47.85
C SER A 19 20.72 9.13 -46.96
N PRO A 20 19.99 8.03 -46.74
CA PRO A 20 19.02 7.99 -45.66
C PRO A 20 19.83 8.08 -44.36
N PHE A 21 19.94 9.29 -43.82
CA PHE A 21 20.39 9.47 -42.45
C PHE A 21 19.29 8.85 -41.60
N SER A 22 19.45 7.57 -41.28
CA SER A 22 18.59 6.87 -40.32
C SER A 22 18.68 7.64 -39.02
N PHE A 23 17.65 8.41 -38.73
CA PHE A 23 17.44 8.99 -37.42
C PHE A 23 17.16 7.81 -36.49
N ALA A 24 18.22 7.25 -35.89
CA ALA A 24 18.06 6.37 -34.75
C ALA A 24 17.38 7.22 -33.68
N GLN A 25 16.06 7.07 -33.54
CA GLN A 25 15.40 7.54 -32.33
C GLN A 25 16.11 6.83 -31.20
N ASN A 26 16.90 7.59 -30.44
CA ASN A 26 17.32 7.22 -29.10
C ASN A 26 16.03 7.19 -28.27
N LEU A 27 15.21 6.15 -28.47
CA LEU A 27 14.35 5.64 -27.44
C LEU A 27 15.34 5.25 -26.35
N GLY A 28 15.53 6.16 -25.39
CA GLY A 28 16.14 5.78 -24.12
C GLY A 28 15.49 4.50 -23.64
N PRO A 29 16.21 3.63 -22.91
CA PRO A 29 15.64 2.38 -22.44
C PRO A 29 14.26 2.67 -21.87
N ALA A 30 13.23 2.04 -22.44
CA ALA A 30 11.87 2.19 -21.96
C ALA A 30 11.93 1.98 -20.45
N GLU A 31 11.59 3.00 -19.67
CA GLU A 31 11.67 2.87 -18.22
C GLU A 31 10.83 1.66 -17.84
N GLU A 32 11.51 0.64 -17.33
CA GLU A 32 10.90 -0.63 -17.04
C GLU A 32 9.94 -0.41 -15.88
N THR A 33 8.64 -0.47 -16.17
CA THR A 33 7.60 -0.26 -15.17
C THR A 33 7.67 -1.41 -14.16
N LYS A 34 8.04 -1.06 -12.91
CA LYS A 34 8.05 -2.00 -11.79
C LYS A 34 6.81 -1.82 -10.94
N SER A 35 6.21 -2.94 -10.57
CA SER A 35 5.01 -3.02 -9.72
C SER A 35 5.27 -3.92 -8.52
N ARG A 36 4.47 -3.74 -7.47
CA ARG A 36 4.55 -4.57 -6.27
C ARG A 36 3.66 -5.79 -6.40
N TYR A 37 4.22 -6.95 -6.09
CA TYR A 37 3.51 -8.24 -6.09
C TYR A 37 3.78 -8.99 -4.80
N LEU A 38 2.78 -9.73 -4.35
CA LEU A 38 2.91 -10.78 -3.35
C LEU A 38 3.18 -12.09 -4.08
N ILE A 39 4.18 -12.84 -3.63
CA ILE A 39 4.53 -14.17 -4.16
C ILE A 39 4.52 -15.14 -2.98
N SER A 40 3.67 -16.18 -3.06
CA SER A 40 3.63 -17.30 -2.12
C SER A 40 4.36 -18.50 -2.70
N PHE A 41 5.08 -19.22 -1.84
CA PHE A 41 5.77 -20.46 -2.16
C PHE A 41 5.14 -21.64 -1.41
N HIS A 42 5.15 -22.83 -2.01
CA HIS A 42 4.55 -24.00 -1.37
C HIS A 42 5.22 -24.44 -0.05
N THR A 43 6.50 -24.16 0.14
CA THR A 43 7.28 -24.69 1.27
C THR A 43 8.15 -23.63 1.92
N SER A 44 9.08 -23.05 1.16
CA SER A 44 10.00 -22.02 1.62
C SER A 44 10.29 -21.02 0.50
N ILE A 45 10.64 -19.80 0.89
CA ILE A 45 11.02 -18.74 -0.05
C ILE A 45 12.28 -19.15 -0.81
N ASP A 46 12.22 -19.09 -2.14
CA ASP A 46 13.37 -19.32 -3.02
C ASP A 46 14.05 -17.99 -3.37
N TYR A 47 15.07 -17.63 -2.60
CA TYR A 47 15.79 -16.36 -2.77
C TYR A 47 16.60 -16.30 -4.08
N GLU A 48 17.02 -17.44 -4.63
CA GLU A 48 17.76 -17.47 -5.89
C GLU A 48 16.84 -17.15 -7.06
N LEU A 49 15.63 -17.72 -7.07
CA LEU A 49 14.58 -17.39 -8.03
C LEU A 49 14.26 -15.89 -8.00
N ILE A 50 14.03 -15.31 -6.81
CA ILE A 50 13.72 -13.89 -6.66
C ILE A 50 14.84 -13.00 -7.25
N LYS A 51 16.10 -13.37 -6.98
CA LYS A 51 17.27 -12.67 -7.51
C LYS A 51 17.40 -12.79 -9.04
N ASN A 52 17.15 -13.98 -9.59
CA ASN A 52 17.19 -14.25 -11.04
C ASN A 52 16.11 -13.49 -11.82
N LEU A 53 14.98 -13.19 -11.17
CA LEU A 53 13.92 -12.35 -11.72
C LEU A 53 14.22 -10.84 -11.62
N GLU A 54 15.42 -10.47 -11.16
CA GLU A 54 15.85 -9.07 -10.96
C GLU A 54 14.87 -8.28 -10.07
N SER A 55 14.21 -8.99 -9.16
CA SER A 55 13.21 -8.43 -8.26
C SER A 55 13.81 -8.01 -6.92
N LYS A 56 13.24 -6.98 -6.30
CA LYS A 56 13.68 -6.44 -5.02
C LYS A 56 12.67 -6.83 -3.93
N ILE A 57 13.12 -7.55 -2.90
CA ILE A 57 12.29 -7.86 -1.74
C ILE A 57 12.02 -6.58 -0.94
N ILE A 58 10.75 -6.29 -0.70
CA ILE A 58 10.29 -5.15 0.12
C ILE A 58 9.94 -5.64 1.52
N VAL A 59 9.18 -6.75 1.61
CA VAL A 59 8.76 -7.36 2.87
C VAL A 59 8.84 -8.87 2.74
N GLU A 60 9.32 -9.51 3.80
CA GLU A 60 9.24 -10.95 4.00
C GLU A 60 8.30 -11.21 5.19
N TYR A 61 7.34 -12.11 5.01
CA TYR A 61 6.39 -12.47 6.06
C TYR A 61 6.99 -13.63 6.87
N GLN A 62 7.12 -13.46 8.19
CA GLN A 62 7.90 -14.41 9.02
C GLN A 62 7.22 -15.78 9.21
N ASP A 63 5.89 -15.79 9.29
CA ASP A 63 5.12 -16.99 9.61
C ASP A 63 4.51 -17.66 8.36
N MET A 64 4.79 -17.12 7.17
CA MET A 64 4.26 -17.62 5.90
C MET A 64 5.36 -17.57 4.83
N PRO A 65 5.44 -18.54 3.91
CA PRO A 65 6.41 -18.53 2.81
C PRO A 65 6.01 -17.53 1.72
N VAL A 66 5.85 -16.25 2.09
CA VAL A 66 5.34 -15.17 1.25
C VAL A 66 6.32 -14.00 1.29
N VAL A 67 6.53 -13.38 0.12
CA VAL A 67 7.30 -12.14 -0.02
C VAL A 67 6.52 -11.10 -0.80
N ALA A 68 6.64 -9.84 -0.39
CA ALA A 68 6.29 -8.70 -1.22
C ALA A 68 7.53 -8.23 -1.98
N VAL A 69 7.47 -8.24 -3.31
CA VAL A 69 8.59 -7.85 -4.17
C VAL A 69 8.20 -6.73 -5.13
N GLU A 70 9.19 -5.93 -5.51
CA GLU A 70 9.13 -5.03 -6.64
C GLU A 70 9.73 -5.75 -7.86
N ILE A 71 8.91 -6.02 -8.86
CA ILE A 71 9.25 -6.80 -10.05
C ILE A 71 8.76 -6.08 -11.32
N SER A 72 9.46 -6.23 -12.43
CA SER A 72 9.01 -5.68 -13.70
C SER A 72 7.90 -6.51 -14.32
N GLU A 73 6.97 -5.84 -15.02
CA GLU A 73 5.83 -6.52 -15.67
C GLU A 73 6.26 -7.61 -16.66
N ASN A 74 7.41 -7.44 -17.32
CA ASN A 74 7.98 -8.44 -18.22
C ASN A 74 8.31 -9.76 -17.49
N ASN A 75 8.77 -9.68 -16.24
CA ASN A 75 9.16 -10.84 -15.44
C ASN A 75 7.99 -11.46 -14.66
N VAL A 76 6.89 -10.72 -14.43
CA VAL A 76 5.67 -11.25 -13.80
C VAL A 76 5.11 -12.44 -14.60
N SER A 77 5.12 -12.35 -15.93
CA SER A 77 4.59 -13.42 -16.79
C SER A 77 5.30 -14.77 -16.60
N LYS A 78 6.60 -14.74 -16.28
CA LYS A 78 7.45 -15.91 -16.04
C LYS A 78 7.16 -16.60 -14.71
N LEU A 79 6.51 -15.93 -13.76
CA LEU A 79 6.20 -16.51 -12.44
C LEU A 79 5.35 -17.78 -12.55
N LYS A 80 4.52 -17.89 -13.60
CA LYS A 80 3.67 -19.07 -13.86
C LYS A 80 4.47 -20.34 -14.19
N ASP A 81 5.71 -20.18 -14.64
CA ASP A 81 6.54 -21.30 -15.10
C ASP A 81 7.26 -22.00 -13.94
N TYR A 82 7.23 -21.43 -12.74
CA TYR A 82 7.94 -21.96 -11.57
C TYR A 82 7.02 -22.80 -10.68
N PRO A 83 7.24 -24.13 -10.59
CA PRO A 83 6.37 -25.01 -9.81
C PRO A 83 6.50 -24.83 -8.29
N GLN A 84 7.56 -24.18 -7.79
CA GLN A 84 7.68 -23.84 -6.37
C GLN A 84 6.78 -22.67 -5.93
N ILE A 85 6.29 -21.87 -6.89
CA ILE A 85 5.37 -20.76 -6.62
C ILE A 85 3.95 -21.31 -6.50
N GLU A 86 3.31 -21.06 -5.37
CA GLU A 86 1.93 -21.47 -5.12
C GLU A 86 0.93 -20.51 -5.78
N PHE A 87 1.12 -19.20 -5.56
CA PHE A 87 0.37 -18.15 -6.22
C PHE A 87 1.14 -16.82 -6.19
N PHE A 88 0.75 -15.90 -7.07
CA PHE A 88 1.24 -14.53 -7.05
C PHE A 88 0.11 -13.56 -7.41
N GLU A 89 0.09 -12.38 -6.79
CA GLU A 89 -0.93 -11.36 -7.00
C GLU A 89 -0.38 -9.94 -6.84
N PRO A 90 -0.98 -8.92 -7.48
CA PRO A 90 -0.59 -7.53 -7.26
C PRO A 90 -0.80 -7.12 -5.79
N ASP A 91 0.14 -6.36 -5.24
CA ASP A 91 0.01 -5.76 -3.91
C ASP A 91 -0.95 -4.55 -3.97
N LEU A 92 -2.22 -4.81 -3.62
CA LEU A 92 -3.29 -3.82 -3.72
C LEU A 92 -3.28 -2.87 -2.52
N LYS A 93 -3.23 -1.57 -2.82
CA LYS A 93 -3.41 -0.53 -1.80
C LYS A 93 -4.89 -0.38 -1.45
N ILE A 94 -5.27 -0.82 -0.26
CA ILE A 94 -6.59 -0.54 0.31
C ILE A 94 -6.58 0.83 0.99
N LYS A 95 -7.69 1.55 0.90
CA LYS A 95 -7.95 2.76 1.68
C LYS A 95 -9.17 2.50 2.56
N PRO A 96 -9.20 3.02 3.80
CA PRO A 96 -10.42 3.02 4.58
C PRO A 96 -11.50 3.74 3.79
N VAL A 97 -12.73 3.21 3.83
CA VAL A 97 -13.89 3.88 3.24
C VAL A 97 -13.94 5.27 3.87
N SER A 98 -13.92 6.31 3.03
CA SER A 98 -13.93 7.68 3.50
C SER A 98 -15.10 7.87 4.47
N GLU A 99 -14.81 8.37 5.67
CA GLU A 99 -15.81 8.70 6.68
C GLU A 99 -16.93 9.52 6.04
N LEU A 100 -18.17 9.22 6.45
CA LEU A 100 -19.32 10.03 6.11
C LEU A 100 -18.98 11.50 6.40
N LYS A 101 -19.09 12.36 5.39
CA LYS A 101 -19.01 13.81 5.57
C LYS A 101 -20.22 14.23 6.40
N VAL A 102 -20.10 14.11 7.71
CA VAL A 102 -21.07 14.66 8.64
C VAL A 102 -20.99 16.18 8.43
N PRO A 103 -22.11 16.86 8.11
CA PRO A 103 -22.12 18.30 7.93
C PRO A 103 -21.48 18.98 9.14
N ALA A 104 -20.63 19.99 8.91
CA ALA A 104 -19.95 20.71 9.98
C ALA A 104 -20.93 21.25 11.03
N GLU A 105 -22.15 21.57 10.61
CA GLU A 105 -23.27 21.99 11.46
C GLU A 105 -23.72 20.90 12.44
N SER A 106 -23.74 19.63 12.02
CA SER A 106 -24.09 18.51 12.90
C SER A 106 -22.97 18.21 13.90
N ILE A 107 -21.71 18.41 13.49
CA ILE A 107 -20.55 18.32 14.39
C ILE A 107 -20.55 19.49 15.39
N LEU A 108 -20.88 20.70 14.95
CA LEU A 108 -20.92 21.90 15.78
C LEU A 108 -22.08 21.85 16.78
N LEU A 109 -23.23 21.28 16.40
CA LEU A 109 -24.35 21.01 17.31
C LEU A 109 -23.96 19.97 18.36
N PHE A 110 -23.29 18.89 17.96
CA PHE A 110 -22.80 17.87 18.89
C PHE A 110 -21.75 18.46 19.83
N LYS A 111 -20.72 19.15 19.31
CA LYS A 111 -19.70 19.83 20.11
C LYS A 111 -20.32 20.88 21.04
N GLY A 112 -21.24 21.71 20.57
CA GLY A 112 -21.93 22.74 21.35
C GLY A 112 -22.72 22.19 22.55
N LEU A 113 -23.19 20.94 22.46
CA LEU A 113 -23.79 20.22 23.58
C LEU A 113 -22.75 19.77 24.65
N PHE A 114 -21.47 19.66 24.30
CA PHE A 114 -20.38 19.21 25.19
C PHE A 114 -19.37 20.31 25.55
N LEU A 115 -19.54 21.56 25.08
CA LEU A 115 -18.59 22.67 25.30
C LEU A 115 -18.70 23.37 26.66
N ASP A 116 -19.40 22.77 27.64
CA ASP A 116 -19.33 23.21 29.04
C ASP A 116 -18.95 22.04 29.95
N GLN A 117 -17.70 21.58 29.84
CA GLN A 117 -17.17 20.46 30.62
C GLN A 117 -15.73 20.77 31.08
N LYS A 118 -15.58 21.78 31.94
CA LYS A 118 -14.46 21.83 32.89
C LYS A 118 -14.81 21.12 34.20
N LYS A 119 -15.62 20.06 34.09
CA LYS A 119 -16.10 19.18 35.14
C LYS A 119 -16.13 17.80 34.51
N ALA A 120 -15.54 16.79 35.13
CA ALA A 120 -15.56 15.43 34.61
C ALA A 120 -17.01 15.06 34.28
N SER A 121 -17.31 14.83 33.00
CA SER A 121 -18.61 14.36 32.57
C SER A 121 -18.88 13.04 33.26
N PRO A 122 -20.13 12.75 33.68
CA PRO A 122 -20.50 11.40 34.04
C PRO A 122 -20.21 10.47 32.85
N GLN A 123 -19.68 9.28 33.12
CA GLN A 123 -19.48 8.25 32.11
C GLN A 123 -20.83 7.96 31.43
N ILE A 124 -20.85 8.05 30.10
CA ILE A 124 -22.03 7.77 29.29
C ILE A 124 -21.91 6.36 28.73
N VAL A 125 -22.92 5.52 28.93
CA VAL A 125 -22.98 4.20 28.28
C VAL A 125 -23.56 4.38 26.87
N PRO A 126 -22.81 4.04 25.80
CA PRO A 126 -23.35 4.11 24.44
C PRO A 126 -24.47 3.10 24.23
N TRP A 127 -25.47 3.46 23.41
CA TRP A 127 -26.64 2.63 23.10
C TRP A 127 -26.27 1.20 22.65
N GLY A 128 -25.15 1.05 21.92
CA GLY A 128 -24.69 -0.23 21.40
C GLY A 128 -24.33 -1.23 22.50
N ILE A 129 -23.76 -0.75 23.61
CA ILE A 129 -23.38 -1.57 24.77
C ILE A 129 -24.63 -2.11 25.46
N GLU A 130 -25.66 -1.26 25.63
CA GLU A 130 -26.94 -1.67 26.19
C GLU A 130 -27.67 -2.64 25.27
N LYS A 131 -27.68 -2.36 23.96
CA LYS A 131 -28.40 -3.17 22.96
C LYS A 131 -27.93 -4.62 22.94
N ILE A 132 -26.64 -4.86 23.13
CA ILE A 132 -26.07 -6.21 23.18
C ILE A 132 -26.08 -6.84 24.59
N ASN A 133 -26.71 -6.18 25.58
CA ASN A 133 -26.74 -6.60 26.98
C ASN A 133 -25.35 -6.74 27.64
N ALA A 134 -24.34 -6.00 27.18
CA ALA A 134 -22.98 -6.11 27.74
C ALA A 134 -22.93 -5.74 29.22
N LEU A 135 -23.74 -4.76 29.67
CA LEU A 135 -23.80 -4.35 31.08
C LEU A 135 -24.15 -5.52 32.02
N LYS A 136 -25.13 -6.35 31.65
CA LYS A 136 -25.55 -7.51 32.47
C LYS A 136 -24.45 -8.55 32.64
N VAL A 137 -23.53 -8.64 31.68
CA VAL A 137 -22.38 -9.56 31.71
C VAL A 137 -21.27 -8.97 32.58
N GLN A 138 -21.03 -7.66 32.45
CA GLN A 138 -20.09 -6.93 33.29
C GLN A 138 -20.51 -6.89 34.77
N GLU A 139 -21.80 -6.73 35.06
CA GLU A 139 -22.38 -6.81 36.41
C GLU A 139 -22.16 -8.17 37.07
N LYS A 140 -22.03 -9.24 36.28
CA LYS A 140 -21.67 -10.59 36.75
C LYS A 140 -20.17 -10.78 36.95
N GLY A 141 -19.36 -9.74 36.74
CA GLY A 141 -17.90 -9.75 36.89
C GLY A 141 -17.13 -10.13 35.63
N PHE A 142 -17.80 -10.37 34.50
CA PHE A 142 -17.13 -10.72 33.24
C PHE A 142 -16.83 -9.45 32.43
N THR A 143 -15.64 -8.91 32.61
CA THR A 143 -15.20 -7.65 31.97
C THR A 143 -14.20 -7.87 30.83
N GLY A 144 -13.81 -9.12 30.57
CA GLY A 144 -12.67 -9.43 29.70
C GLY A 144 -11.32 -9.34 30.41
N LYS A 145 -11.30 -9.27 31.76
CA LYS A 145 -10.04 -9.21 32.52
C LYS A 145 -9.11 -10.38 32.16
N GLY A 146 -7.91 -10.07 31.66
CA GLY A 146 -6.90 -11.06 31.27
C GLY A 146 -6.99 -11.54 29.83
N ILE A 147 -7.94 -11.03 29.03
CA ILE A 147 -8.08 -11.32 27.62
C ILE A 147 -7.31 -10.30 26.78
N LYS A 148 -6.57 -10.79 25.79
CA LYS A 148 -5.80 -9.97 24.85
C LYS A 148 -6.56 -9.79 23.54
N ILE A 149 -6.77 -8.55 23.13
CA ILE A 149 -7.47 -8.20 21.88
C ILE A 149 -6.48 -7.44 20.98
N GLY A 150 -6.27 -7.94 19.76
CA GLY A 150 -5.49 -7.27 18.72
C GLY A 150 -6.43 -6.55 17.74
N ILE A 151 -6.15 -5.27 17.47
CA ILE A 151 -6.90 -4.44 16.54
C ILE A 151 -5.94 -4.01 15.42
N ILE A 152 -6.31 -4.27 14.17
CA ILE A 152 -5.54 -3.86 12.98
C ILE A 152 -6.29 -2.70 12.33
N ASP A 153 -5.82 -1.48 12.56
CA ASP A 153 -6.40 -0.25 12.05
C ASP A 153 -5.28 0.77 11.76
N SER A 154 -5.66 2.02 11.51
CA SER A 154 -4.80 3.20 11.42
C SER A 154 -4.01 3.51 12.70
N GLY A 155 -4.52 3.03 13.84
CA GLY A 155 -3.94 3.16 15.16
C GLY A 155 -4.98 3.52 16.23
N ILE A 156 -4.51 3.90 17.41
CA ILE A 156 -5.28 4.37 18.56
C ILE A 156 -4.58 5.62 19.13
N ASP A 157 -5.06 6.22 20.23
CA ASP A 157 -4.38 7.29 20.97
C ASP A 157 -4.02 6.76 22.36
N TYR A 158 -2.73 6.72 22.69
CA TYR A 158 -2.26 6.10 23.95
C TYR A 158 -2.26 7.10 25.11
N THR A 159 -2.49 8.37 24.80
CA THR A 159 -2.55 9.46 25.78
C THR A 159 -3.98 9.74 26.24
N HIS A 160 -4.97 9.04 25.67
CA HIS A 160 -6.37 9.23 26.02
C HIS A 160 -6.70 8.69 27.41
N ASP A 161 -7.26 9.53 28.28
CA ASP A 161 -7.50 9.20 29.70
C ASP A 161 -8.45 8.01 29.92
N ASP A 162 -9.38 7.75 29.00
CA ASP A 162 -10.35 6.65 29.07
C ASP A 162 -9.84 5.32 28.44
N LEU A 163 -8.60 5.28 27.95
CA LEU A 163 -8.02 4.11 27.29
C LEU A 163 -6.77 3.64 28.02
N VAL A 164 -6.74 2.34 28.34
CA VAL A 164 -5.54 1.67 28.85
C VAL A 164 -5.03 0.73 27.76
N VAL A 165 -3.91 1.09 27.13
CA VAL A 165 -3.31 0.29 26.08
C VAL A 165 -2.00 -0.34 26.56
N CYS A 166 -1.82 -1.63 26.33
CA CYS A 166 -0.64 -2.35 26.81
C CYS A 166 0.48 -2.58 25.77
N GLY A 167 0.39 -1.97 24.56
CA GLY A 167 1.55 -1.68 23.67
C GLY A 167 1.16 -1.17 22.25
N GLY A 168 2.03 -0.99 21.21
CA GLY A 168 2.82 -2.02 20.46
C GLY A 168 3.47 -1.75 19.09
N GLN A 169 3.03 -2.38 17.96
CA GLN A 169 3.75 -2.47 16.67
C GLN A 169 3.10 -1.78 15.45
N VAL A 170 3.96 -1.27 14.56
CA VAL A 170 3.63 -0.71 13.25
C VAL A 170 4.15 -1.63 12.17
N SER A 171 3.34 -1.98 11.18
CA SER A 171 3.79 -2.80 10.05
C SER A 171 4.43 -1.98 8.92
N LEU A 172 4.20 -0.66 8.89
CA LEU A 172 4.77 0.23 7.87
C LEU A 172 6.05 0.87 8.39
N LYS A 173 7.21 0.42 7.89
CA LYS A 173 8.49 1.12 8.11
C LYS A 173 8.57 2.50 7.42
N GLU A 174 7.62 2.83 6.55
CA GLU A 174 7.54 4.13 5.86
C GLU A 174 6.62 5.14 6.56
N ILE A 175 5.85 4.74 7.60
CA ILE A 175 4.98 5.67 8.34
C ILE A 175 5.04 5.33 9.83
N GLN A 176 5.65 6.20 10.63
CA GLN A 176 5.76 6.06 12.09
C GLN A 176 4.39 6.14 12.78
N THR A 177 3.71 5.02 13.06
CA THR A 177 2.53 5.03 13.97
C THR A 177 2.31 3.70 14.75
N ILE A 178 2.74 3.66 16.02
CA ILE A 178 2.94 2.54 17.02
C ILE A 178 1.65 1.84 17.54
N TRP A 179 1.35 0.51 17.43
CA TRP A 179 0.22 -0.20 18.17
C TRP A 179 0.24 -1.76 18.44
N MET A 180 -0.02 -2.27 19.67
CA MET A 180 -0.08 -3.71 20.19
C MET A 180 -1.44 -3.91 20.85
N ILE A 181 -1.86 -5.18 20.83
CA ILE A 181 -2.42 -6.01 21.91
C ILE A 181 -2.80 -5.28 23.21
N MET A 182 -4.08 -5.40 23.59
CA MET A 182 -4.67 -4.94 24.85
C MET A 182 -4.52 -5.96 26.00
N GLY A 183 -4.50 -5.45 27.24
CA GLY A 183 -4.33 -6.21 28.46
C GLY A 183 -4.97 -5.39 29.57
N THR A 184 -6.06 -5.92 30.08
CA THR A 184 -6.91 -5.22 31.06
C THR A 184 -6.34 -5.44 32.46
N GLU A 185 -5.68 -4.42 33.00
CA GLU A 185 -5.40 -4.35 34.42
C GLU A 185 -5.83 -2.97 34.91
N GLN A 186 -6.86 -2.94 35.77
CA GLN A 186 -7.12 -1.79 36.63
C GLN A 186 -7.49 -2.26 38.03
N ARG A 187 -7.14 -1.37 38.98
CA ARG A 187 -7.32 -1.43 40.43
C ARG A 187 -8.78 -1.56 40.85
#